data_AF-A0A6S5T679-F1
#
_entry.id   AF-A0A6S5T679-F1
#
_cell.length_a   1.000
_cell.length_b   1.000
_cell.length_c   1.000
_cell.angle_alpha   90.00
_cell.angle_beta   90.00
_cell.angle_gamma   90.00
#
_symmetry.space_group_name_H-M   'P 1'
#
loop_
_entity.id
_entity.type
_entity.pdbx_description
1 polymer ?
#
loop_
_entity_poly.entity_id
_entity_poly.type
_entity_poly.pdbx_seq_one_letter_code
_entity_poly.pdbx_strand_id
1 'polypeptide(L)'
;MQPYQYALAAGVALLITLTASPWLFAVAKRRAFDLGKEIGLNTRDATHAQQIRTIKGDLEDIAIHREAEQRKHHTTNASLKLENLKLQELITEKNSQLREATDAQAKSDQTIANLKLTITELEERIMSYTGLAVTRADYDLVLKTTDTLQLSQRTLKALKSQTQADIAGAQAEALSGLAKRIHAQLRSTAATTARTEEAA
;
A
#
# COMPACT_ATOMS: atom_id res chain seq x y z
N MET A 1 -68.62 -93.12 49.73
CA MET A 1 -69.16 -92.38 48.56
C MET A 1 -68.60 -93.00 47.29
N GLN A 2 -69.48 -93.31 46.33
CA GLN A 2 -69.15 -94.18 45.19
C GLN A 2 -68.26 -93.45 44.16
N PRO A 3 -67.18 -94.09 43.66
CA PRO A 3 -66.19 -93.47 42.76
C PRO A 3 -66.77 -92.96 41.43
N TYR A 4 -67.96 -93.44 41.05
CA TYR A 4 -68.65 -93.04 39.82
C TYR A 4 -69.16 -91.60 39.84
N GLN A 5 -69.57 -91.08 41.01
CA GLN A 5 -70.06 -89.71 41.14
C GLN A 5 -68.94 -88.66 41.00
N TYR A 6 -67.71 -89.00 41.41
CA TYR A 6 -66.54 -88.15 41.22
C TYR A 6 -66.10 -88.07 39.76
N ALA A 7 -66.11 -89.19 39.03
CA ALA A 7 -65.77 -89.21 37.61
C ALA A 7 -66.76 -88.37 36.78
N LEU A 8 -68.06 -88.44 37.10
CA LEU A 8 -69.09 -87.70 36.40
C LEU A 8 -69.03 -86.19 36.71
N ALA A 9 -68.80 -85.80 37.97
CA ALA A 9 -68.62 -84.39 38.34
C ALA A 9 -67.34 -83.79 37.72
N ALA A 10 -66.24 -84.55 37.67
CA ALA A 10 -65.00 -84.12 37.04
C ALA A 10 -65.16 -83.92 35.52
N GLY A 11 -65.92 -84.80 34.84
CA GLY A 11 -66.22 -84.66 33.41
C GLY A 11 -67.08 -83.42 33.10
N VAL A 12 -68.09 -83.14 33.92
CA VAL A 12 -68.92 -81.93 33.77
C VAL A 12 -68.09 -80.66 34.03
N ALA A 13 -67.22 -80.65 35.04
CA ALA A 13 -66.32 -79.53 35.29
C ALA A 13 -65.32 -79.29 34.14
N LEU A 14 -64.83 -80.36 33.50
CA LEU A 14 -63.97 -80.27 32.32
C LEU A 14 -64.72 -79.70 31.10
N LEU A 15 -65.98 -80.07 30.89
CA LEU A 15 -66.77 -79.52 29.79
C LEU A 15 -67.10 -78.03 30.01
N ILE A 16 -67.41 -77.63 31.24
CA ILE A 16 -67.65 -76.22 31.58
C ILE A 16 -66.38 -75.39 31.38
N THR A 17 -65.22 -75.89 31.82
CA THR A 17 -63.95 -75.18 31.61
C THR A 17 -63.55 -75.11 30.13
N LEU A 18 -63.78 -76.17 29.36
CA LEU A 18 -63.48 -76.20 27.92
C LEU A 18 -64.39 -75.27 27.10
N THR A 19 -65.67 -75.15 27.49
CA THR A 19 -66.63 -74.23 26.83
C THR A 19 -66.42 -72.77 27.22
N ALA A 20 -65.99 -72.47 28.46
CA ALA A 20 -65.69 -71.11 28.91
C ALA A 20 -64.31 -70.59 28.46
N SER A 21 -63.35 -71.48 28.16
CA SER A 21 -61.97 -71.14 27.81
C SER A 21 -61.84 -70.18 26.61
N PRO A 22 -62.54 -70.39 25.47
CA PRO A 22 -62.46 -69.47 24.33
C PRO A 22 -62.93 -68.04 24.67
N TRP A 23 -63.93 -67.93 25.55
CA TRP A 23 -64.47 -66.64 25.97
C TRP A 23 -63.49 -65.90 26.90
N LEU A 24 -62.92 -66.59 27.88
CA LEU A 24 -61.89 -66.02 28.76
C LEU A 24 -60.65 -65.59 27.96
N PHE A 25 -60.22 -66.40 26.99
CA PHE A 25 -59.12 -66.04 26.10
C PHE A 25 -59.43 -64.82 25.24
N ALA A 26 -60.65 -64.71 24.70
CA ALA A 26 -61.08 -63.54 23.94
C ALA A 26 -61.08 -62.26 24.80
N VAL A 27 -61.56 -62.34 26.05
CA VAL A 27 -61.54 -61.22 27.01
C VAL A 27 -60.10 -60.84 27.39
N ALA A 28 -59.25 -61.82 27.68
CA ALA A 28 -57.85 -61.58 27.98
C ALA A 28 -57.11 -60.92 26.81
N LYS A 29 -57.35 -61.38 25.57
CA LYS A 29 -56.76 -60.79 24.36
C LYS A 29 -57.20 -59.34 24.15
N ARG A 30 -58.48 -59.02 24.35
CA ARG A 30 -58.99 -57.63 24.26
C ARG A 30 -58.34 -56.74 25.30
N ARG A 31 -58.28 -57.18 26.57
CA ARG A 31 -57.60 -56.43 27.64
C ARG A 31 -56.12 -56.21 27.36
N ALA A 32 -55.41 -57.24 26.88
CA ALA A 32 -54.00 -57.12 26.52
C ALA A 32 -53.78 -56.13 25.37
N PHE A 33 -54.69 -56.10 24.39
CA PHE A 33 -54.64 -55.14 23.29
C PHE A 33 -54.91 -53.70 23.77
N ASP A 34 -55.92 -53.49 24.61
CA ASP A 34 -56.25 -52.17 25.15
C ASP A 34 -55.10 -51.63 26.03
N LEU A 35 -54.54 -52.48 26.90
CA LEU A 35 -53.35 -52.14 27.70
C LEU A 35 -52.13 -51.86 26.82
N GLY A 36 -51.89 -52.69 25.80
CA GLY A 36 -50.78 -52.48 24.86
C GLY A 36 -50.91 -51.17 24.07
N LYS A 37 -52.14 -50.81 23.68
CA LYS A 37 -52.44 -49.54 23.02
C LYS A 37 -52.18 -48.36 23.95
N GLU A 38 -52.61 -48.43 25.20
CA GLU A 38 -52.39 -47.38 26.20
C GLU A 38 -50.90 -47.19 26.51
N ILE A 39 -50.17 -48.29 26.73
CA ILE A 39 -48.71 -48.28 26.95
C ILE A 39 -47.99 -47.70 25.72
N GLY A 40 -48.39 -48.10 24.51
CA GLY A 40 -47.82 -47.58 23.27
C GLY A 40 -48.10 -46.08 23.07
N LEU A 41 -49.29 -45.61 23.43
CA LEU A 41 -49.63 -44.19 23.35
C LEU A 41 -48.80 -43.38 24.36
N ASN A 42 -48.71 -43.85 25.60
CA ASN A 42 -47.98 -43.15 26.66
C ASN A 42 -46.47 -43.09 26.39
N THR A 43 -45.88 -44.18 25.89
CA THR A 43 -44.45 -44.18 25.50
C THR A 43 -44.18 -43.22 24.34
N ARG A 44 -45.06 -43.19 23.34
CA ARG A 44 -44.95 -42.25 22.22
C ARG A 44 -45.07 -40.80 22.69
N ASP A 45 -46.06 -40.51 23.54
CA ASP A 45 -46.29 -39.16 24.05
C ASP A 45 -45.15 -38.68 24.95
N ALA A 46 -44.59 -39.57 25.80
CA ALA A 46 -43.40 -39.29 26.59
C ALA A 46 -42.17 -39.02 25.69
N THR A 47 -42.00 -39.81 24.63
CA THR A 47 -40.90 -39.63 23.67
C THR A 47 -41.04 -38.30 22.92
N HIS A 48 -42.24 -37.96 22.45
CA HIS A 48 -42.48 -36.67 21.79
C HIS A 48 -42.29 -35.50 22.74
N ALA A 49 -42.77 -35.60 23.99
CA ALA A 49 -42.53 -34.56 24.98
C ALA A 49 -41.02 -34.36 25.24
N GLN A 50 -40.25 -35.44 25.28
CA GLN A 50 -38.79 -35.37 25.38
C GLN A 50 -38.16 -34.71 24.15
N GLN A 51 -38.53 -35.13 22.94
CA GLN A 51 -38.04 -34.54 21.69
C GLN A 51 -38.36 -33.04 21.61
N ILE A 52 -39.58 -32.63 21.98
CA ILE A 52 -39.96 -31.22 22.01
C ILE A 52 -39.09 -30.45 23.01
N ARG A 53 -38.81 -31.02 24.19
CA ARG A 53 -37.92 -30.38 25.16
C ARG A 53 -36.49 -30.25 24.63
N THR A 54 -35.95 -31.30 24.02
CA THR A 54 -34.61 -31.28 23.42
C THR A 54 -34.53 -30.23 22.31
N ILE A 55 -35.47 -30.25 21.36
CA ILE A 55 -35.50 -29.28 20.25
C ILE A 55 -35.65 -27.84 20.75
N LYS A 56 -36.46 -27.62 21.79
CA LYS A 56 -36.57 -26.29 22.41
C LYS A 56 -35.26 -25.83 23.03
N GLY A 57 -34.56 -26.72 23.74
CA GLY A 57 -33.22 -26.44 24.26
C GLY A 57 -32.23 -26.10 23.14
N ASP A 58 -32.19 -26.92 22.08
CA ASP A 58 -31.31 -26.69 20.94
C ASP A 58 -31.62 -25.35 20.24
N LEU A 59 -32.89 -24.96 20.13
CA LEU A 59 -33.30 -23.67 19.58
C LEU A 59 -32.84 -22.48 20.45
N GLU A 60 -32.94 -22.60 21.77
CA GLU A 60 -32.46 -21.59 22.71
C GLU A 60 -30.93 -21.45 22.62
N ASP A 61 -30.20 -22.57 22.59
CA ASP A 61 -28.75 -22.57 22.46
C ASP A 61 -28.29 -21.94 21.12
N ILE A 62 -28.96 -22.27 20.02
CA ILE A 62 -28.69 -21.67 18.70
C ILE A 62 -28.98 -20.16 18.72
N ALA A 63 -30.06 -19.73 19.38
CA ALA A 63 -30.40 -18.31 19.49
C ALA A 63 -29.32 -17.54 20.26
N ILE A 64 -28.88 -18.06 21.41
CA ILE A 64 -27.81 -17.47 22.22
C ILE A 64 -26.51 -17.38 21.42
N HIS A 65 -26.13 -18.45 20.71
CA HIS A 65 -24.92 -18.45 19.89
C HIS A 65 -25.01 -17.41 18.77
N ARG A 66 -26.15 -17.32 18.08
CA ARG A 66 -26.35 -16.34 17.00
C ARG A 66 -26.24 -14.90 17.52
N GLU A 67 -26.85 -14.60 18.67
CA GLU A 67 -26.72 -13.29 19.29
C GLU A 67 -25.28 -12.97 19.68
N ALA A 68 -24.57 -13.93 20.27
CA ALA A 68 -23.16 -13.74 20.64
C ALA A 68 -22.29 -13.48 19.40
N GLU A 69 -22.54 -14.19 18.31
CA GLU A 69 -21.84 -13.99 17.04
C GLU A 69 -22.18 -12.64 16.41
N GLN A 70 -23.45 -12.24 16.39
CA GLN A 70 -23.88 -10.92 15.92
C GLN A 70 -23.20 -9.80 16.70
N ARG A 71 -23.12 -9.91 18.04
CA ARG A 71 -22.40 -8.93 18.86
C ARG A 71 -20.94 -8.84 18.47
N LYS A 72 -20.26 -9.98 18.27
CA LYS A 72 -18.87 -10.00 17.77
C LYS A 72 -18.75 -9.31 16.42
N HIS A 73 -19.60 -9.68 15.46
CA HIS A 73 -19.64 -9.04 14.13
C HIS A 73 -19.86 -7.53 14.22
N HIS A 74 -20.79 -7.07 15.07
CA HIS A 74 -21.02 -5.64 15.28
C HIS A 74 -19.81 -4.93 15.88
N THR A 75 -19.12 -5.53 16.85
CA THR A 75 -17.89 -4.94 17.43
C THR A 75 -16.76 -4.84 16.41
N THR A 76 -16.54 -5.89 15.62
CA THR A 76 -15.53 -5.90 14.56
C THR A 76 -15.86 -4.89 13.46
N ASN A 77 -17.12 -4.80 13.05
CA ASN A 77 -17.54 -3.81 12.06
C ASN A 77 -17.37 -2.38 12.58
N ALA A 78 -17.65 -2.14 13.86
CA ALA A 78 -17.41 -0.84 14.48
C ALA A 78 -15.92 -0.49 14.53
N SER A 79 -15.04 -1.44 14.88
CA SER A 79 -13.59 -1.21 14.90
C SER A 79 -13.04 -0.95 13.50
N LEU A 80 -13.45 -1.73 12.50
CA LEU A 80 -13.06 -1.53 11.11
C LEU A 80 -13.56 -0.18 10.56
N LYS A 81 -14.76 0.25 10.93
CA LYS A 81 -15.29 1.57 10.54
C LYS A 81 -14.46 2.70 11.17
N LEU A 82 -14.08 2.55 12.43
CA LEU A 82 -13.22 3.53 13.12
C LEU A 82 -11.83 3.61 12.45
N GLU A 83 -11.24 2.47 12.10
CA GLU A 83 -9.96 2.43 11.39
C GLU A 83 -10.05 3.08 10.00
N ASN A 84 -11.09 2.77 9.23
CA ASN A 84 -11.32 3.41 7.94
C ASN A 84 -11.48 4.92 8.05
N LEU A 85 -12.16 5.41 9.10
CA LEU A 85 -12.30 6.85 9.33
C LEU A 85 -10.95 7.51 9.65
N LYS A 86 -10.11 6.88 10.46
CA LYS A 86 -8.73 7.33 10.72
C LYS A 86 -7.88 7.35 9.46
N LEU A 87 -7.99 6.31 8.62
CA LEU A 87 -7.27 6.25 7.35
C LEU A 87 -7.72 7.37 6.39
N GLN A 88 -9.02 7.68 6.34
CA GLN A 88 -9.51 8.80 5.56
C GLN A 88 -8.95 10.14 6.04
N GLU A 89 -8.93 10.38 7.35
CA GLU A 89 -8.33 11.59 7.94
C GLU A 89 -6.85 11.71 7.55
N LEU A 90 -6.08 10.63 7.69
CA LEU A 90 -4.66 10.61 7.35
C LEU A 90 -4.43 10.86 5.84
N ILE A 91 -5.29 10.32 4.97
CA ILE A 91 -5.25 10.60 3.53
C ILE A 91 -5.53 12.09 3.27
N THR A 92 -6.52 12.68 3.94
CA THR A 92 -6.82 14.11 3.77
C THR A 92 -5.67 15.00 4.24
N GLU A 93 -5.05 14.67 5.36
CA GLU A 93 -3.89 15.38 5.88
C GLU A 93 -2.70 15.28 4.92
N LYS A 94 -2.39 14.07 4.44
CA LYS A 94 -1.29 13.84 3.48
C LYS A 94 -1.51 14.58 2.16
N ASN A 95 -2.75 14.64 1.68
CA ASN A 95 -3.09 15.39 0.49
C ASN A 95 -2.92 16.90 0.69
N SER A 96 -3.22 17.44 1.89
CA SER A 96 -2.93 18.84 2.23
C SER A 96 -1.43 19.12 2.22
N GLN A 97 -0.65 18.27 2.89
CA GLN A 97 0.82 18.38 2.93
C GLN A 97 1.43 18.32 1.52
N LEU A 98 0.91 17.45 0.65
CA LEU A 98 1.38 17.34 -0.72
C LEU A 98 1.12 18.62 -1.51
N ARG A 99 -0.06 19.24 -1.34
CA ARG A 99 -0.40 20.52 -1.99
C ARG A 99 0.52 21.65 -1.52
N GLU A 100 0.77 21.75 -0.22
CA GLU A 100 1.69 22.74 0.34
C GLU A 100 3.12 22.56 -0.19
N ALA A 101 3.58 21.31 -0.29
CA ALA A 101 4.89 20.99 -0.86
C ALA A 101 4.97 21.35 -2.34
N THR A 102 3.94 21.06 -3.14
CA THR A 102 3.90 21.43 -4.56
C THR A 102 3.86 22.95 -4.76
N ASP A 103 3.13 23.68 -3.92
CA ASP A 103 3.07 25.15 -3.98
C ASP A 103 4.41 25.77 -3.58
N ALA A 104 5.07 25.22 -2.56
CA ALA A 104 6.42 25.62 -2.17
C ALA A 104 7.45 25.36 -3.28
N GLN A 105 7.35 24.21 -3.94
CA GLN A 105 8.19 23.86 -5.09
C GLN A 105 7.96 24.83 -6.26
N ALA A 106 6.70 25.13 -6.61
CA ALA A 106 6.38 26.07 -7.67
C ALA A 106 6.92 27.48 -7.40
N LYS A 107 6.87 27.95 -6.13
CA LYS A 107 7.49 29.22 -5.72
C LYS A 107 9.02 29.20 -5.85
N SER A 108 9.65 28.08 -5.52
CA SER A 108 11.10 27.91 -5.69
C SER A 108 11.47 27.95 -7.18
N ASP A 109 10.74 27.23 -8.03
CA ASP A 109 10.94 27.21 -9.48
C ASP A 109 10.77 28.60 -10.10
N GLN A 110 9.75 29.34 -9.66
CA GLN A 110 9.56 30.74 -10.07
C GLN A 110 10.72 31.64 -9.64
N THR A 111 11.24 31.45 -8.42
CA THR A 111 12.40 32.19 -7.92
C THR A 111 13.64 31.88 -8.75
N ILE A 112 13.86 30.61 -9.08
CA ILE A 112 14.98 30.18 -9.95
C ILE A 112 14.84 30.78 -11.34
N ALA A 113 13.63 30.81 -11.93
CA ALA A 113 13.39 31.42 -13.23
C ALA A 113 13.69 32.93 -13.20
N ASN A 114 13.23 33.64 -12.17
CA ASN A 114 13.53 35.07 -12.00
C ASN A 114 15.03 35.32 -11.84
N LEU A 115 15.73 34.52 -11.01
CA LEU A 115 17.17 34.65 -10.82
C LEU A 115 17.93 34.41 -12.14
N LYS A 116 17.53 33.42 -12.94
CA LYS A 116 18.10 33.18 -14.27
C LYS A 116 17.93 34.39 -15.20
N LEU A 117 16.74 34.98 -15.22
CA LEU A 117 16.49 36.19 -16.01
C LEU A 117 17.38 37.35 -15.58
N THR A 118 17.50 37.59 -14.28
CA THR A 118 18.39 38.64 -13.74
C THR A 118 19.86 38.36 -14.06
N ILE A 119 20.30 37.10 -14.03
CA ILE A 119 21.66 36.73 -14.45
C ILE A 119 21.86 37.09 -15.93
N THR A 120 20.94 36.72 -16.81
CA THR A 120 21.03 37.05 -18.24
C THR A 120 21.07 38.57 -18.46
N GLU A 121 20.21 39.34 -17.79
CA GLU A 121 20.23 40.80 -17.86
C GLU A 121 21.57 41.38 -17.38
N LEU A 122 22.11 40.87 -16.28
CA LEU A 122 23.41 41.30 -15.76
C LEU A 122 24.55 40.94 -16.71
N GLU A 123 24.51 39.76 -17.33
CA GLU A 123 25.48 39.33 -18.34
C GLU A 123 25.45 40.26 -19.56
N GLU A 124 24.26 40.53 -20.13
CA GLU A 124 24.07 41.47 -21.24
C GLU A 124 24.59 42.86 -20.89
N ARG A 125 24.27 43.34 -19.68
CA ARG A 125 24.72 44.63 -19.17
C ARG A 125 26.23 44.66 -19.02
N ILE A 126 26.85 43.63 -18.45
CA ILE A 126 28.31 43.54 -18.35
C ILE A 126 28.95 43.58 -19.74
N MET A 127 28.42 42.83 -20.71
CA MET A 127 28.90 42.86 -22.10
C MET A 127 28.76 44.25 -22.73
N SER A 128 27.65 44.95 -22.46
CA SER A 128 27.42 46.32 -22.93
C SER A 128 28.38 47.34 -22.31
N TYR A 129 28.64 47.26 -21.00
CA TYR A 129 29.52 48.22 -20.31
C TYR A 129 31.00 47.99 -20.57
N THR A 130 31.43 46.73 -20.75
CA THR A 130 32.82 46.45 -21.09
C THR A 130 33.11 46.72 -22.56
N GLY A 131 32.09 46.73 -23.44
CA GLY A 131 32.28 46.90 -24.89
C GLY A 131 33.22 45.86 -25.52
N LEU A 132 33.59 44.84 -24.76
CA LEU A 132 34.65 43.87 -25.04
C LEU A 132 34.01 42.49 -24.94
N ALA A 133 33.27 42.11 -25.98
CA ALA A 133 33.24 40.71 -26.33
C ALA A 133 34.71 40.33 -26.54
N VAL A 134 35.24 39.39 -25.77
CA VAL A 134 36.58 38.85 -26.03
C VAL A 134 36.53 38.29 -27.44
N THR A 135 37.13 39.00 -28.39
CA THR A 135 37.06 38.65 -29.79
C THR A 135 38.25 37.79 -30.20
N ARG A 136 38.14 37.17 -31.37
CA ARG A 136 39.30 36.50 -31.98
C ARG A 136 40.47 37.47 -32.22
N ALA A 137 40.18 38.75 -32.48
CA ALA A 137 41.20 39.78 -32.65
C ALA A 137 41.99 40.04 -31.35
N ASP A 138 41.31 40.00 -30.19
CA ASP A 138 41.96 40.15 -28.88
C ASP A 138 42.86 38.96 -28.56
N TYR A 139 42.40 37.74 -28.88
CA TYR A 139 43.22 36.54 -28.77
C TYR A 139 44.50 36.64 -29.64
N ASP A 140 44.34 37.04 -30.90
CA ASP A 140 45.46 37.19 -31.84
C ASP A 140 46.44 38.29 -31.39
N LEU A 141 45.94 39.37 -30.78
CA LEU A 141 46.77 40.43 -30.22
C LEU A 141 47.61 39.93 -29.04
N VAL A 142 47.00 39.21 -28.08
CA VAL A 142 47.71 38.62 -26.94
C VAL A 142 48.76 37.60 -27.40
N LEU A 143 48.46 36.82 -28.43
CA LEU A 143 49.43 35.88 -29.02
C LEU A 143 50.63 36.62 -29.62
N LYS A 144 50.40 37.66 -30.44
CA LYS A 144 51.46 38.50 -31.02
C LYS A 144 52.31 39.18 -29.96
N THR A 145 51.70 39.70 -28.89
CA THR A 145 52.44 40.30 -27.77
C THR A 145 53.29 39.27 -27.05
N THR A 146 52.77 38.04 -26.87
CA THR A 146 53.54 36.93 -26.28
C THR A 146 54.75 36.58 -27.13
N ASP A 147 54.59 36.44 -28.45
CA ASP A 147 55.68 36.15 -29.39
C ASP A 147 56.74 37.26 -29.39
N THR A 148 56.28 38.53 -29.33
CA THR A 148 57.15 39.70 -29.25
C THR A 148 57.98 39.67 -27.96
N LEU A 149 57.37 39.37 -26.81
CA LEU A 149 58.08 39.28 -25.53
C LEU A 149 59.05 38.11 -25.47
N GLN A 150 58.72 36.97 -26.08
CA GLN A 150 59.66 35.84 -26.21
C GLN A 150 60.86 36.19 -27.09
N LEU A 151 60.62 36.93 -28.18
CA LEU A 151 61.70 37.45 -29.02
C LEU A 151 62.56 38.46 -28.23
N SER A 152 61.94 39.39 -27.49
CA SER A 152 62.64 40.33 -26.61
C SER A 152 63.46 39.61 -25.55
N GLN A 153 62.94 38.57 -24.91
CA GLN A 153 63.67 37.74 -23.95
C GLN A 153 64.93 37.13 -24.59
N ARG A 154 64.81 36.53 -25.78
CA ARG A 154 65.95 35.92 -26.49
C ARG A 154 67.02 36.96 -26.85
N THR A 155 66.60 38.13 -27.34
CA THR A 155 67.51 39.23 -27.67
C THR A 155 68.21 39.78 -26.44
N LEU A 156 67.48 40.02 -25.34
CA LEU A 156 68.04 40.53 -24.09
C LEU A 156 69.02 39.53 -23.46
N LYS A 157 68.75 38.23 -23.58
CA LYS A 157 69.67 37.17 -23.16
C LYS A 157 70.95 37.18 -24.01
N ALA A 158 70.85 37.41 -25.32
CA ALA A 158 72.01 37.55 -26.21
C ALA A 158 72.84 38.82 -25.89
N LEU A 159 72.19 39.90 -25.46
CA LEU A 159 72.83 41.14 -25.00
C LEU A 159 73.37 41.07 -23.57
N LYS A 160 73.28 39.91 -22.90
CA LYS A 160 73.72 39.68 -21.51
C LYS A 160 72.97 40.52 -20.45
N SER A 161 71.77 41.01 -20.77
CA SER A 161 70.89 41.74 -19.84
C SER A 161 69.92 40.77 -19.13
N GLN A 162 70.45 39.92 -18.26
CA GLN A 162 69.73 38.78 -17.68
C GLN A 162 68.44 39.18 -16.94
N THR A 163 68.48 40.19 -16.08
CA THR A 163 67.31 40.63 -15.31
C THR A 163 66.14 41.09 -16.20
N GLN A 164 66.44 41.77 -17.31
CA GLN A 164 65.42 42.24 -18.25
C GLN A 164 64.89 41.07 -19.11
N ALA A 165 65.73 40.11 -19.44
CA ALA A 165 65.32 38.89 -20.11
C ALA A 165 64.36 38.05 -19.24
N ASP A 166 64.63 37.95 -17.93
CA ASP A 166 63.77 37.20 -17.00
C ASP A 166 62.39 37.87 -16.82
N ILE A 167 62.34 39.21 -16.76
CA ILE A 167 61.08 39.97 -16.73
C ILE A 167 60.27 39.73 -18.01
N ALA A 168 60.90 39.83 -19.18
CA ALA A 168 60.22 39.60 -20.46
C ALA A 168 59.69 38.16 -20.57
N GLY A 169 60.45 37.18 -20.09
CA GLY A 169 60.04 35.78 -20.02
C GLY A 169 58.83 35.54 -19.12
N ALA A 170 58.86 36.06 -17.89
CA ALA A 170 57.74 35.95 -16.95
C ALA A 170 56.46 36.61 -17.49
N GLN A 171 56.60 37.77 -18.16
CA GLN A 171 55.47 38.46 -18.80
C GLN A 171 54.90 37.65 -19.99
N ALA A 172 55.76 37.03 -20.79
CA ALA A 172 55.33 36.17 -21.89
C ALA A 172 54.57 34.92 -21.38
N GLU A 173 55.02 34.29 -20.30
CA GLU A 173 54.33 33.14 -19.69
C GLU A 173 52.95 33.52 -19.13
N ALA A 174 52.85 34.66 -18.45
CA ALA A 174 51.59 35.17 -17.92
C ALA A 174 50.58 35.45 -19.04
N LEU A 175 51.02 36.08 -20.13
CA LEU A 175 50.17 36.36 -21.30
C LEU A 175 49.80 35.09 -22.05
N SER A 176 50.67 34.09 -22.13
CA SER A 176 50.32 32.76 -22.66
C SER A 176 49.21 32.08 -21.85
N GLY A 177 49.28 32.18 -20.51
CA GLY A 177 48.22 31.69 -19.62
C GLY A 177 46.89 32.44 -19.77
N LEU A 178 46.93 33.73 -20.10
CA LEU A 178 45.75 34.52 -20.45
C LEU A 178 45.17 34.09 -21.81
N ALA A 179 46.01 33.92 -22.82
CA ALA A 179 45.60 33.49 -24.16
C ALA A 179 44.86 32.13 -24.13
N LYS A 180 45.34 31.17 -23.33
CA LYS A 180 44.67 29.86 -23.16
C LYS A 180 43.25 29.99 -22.59
N ARG A 181 43.06 30.88 -21.60
CA ARG A 181 41.74 31.13 -20.98
C ARG A 181 40.79 31.83 -21.95
N ILE A 182 41.29 32.82 -22.67
CA ILE A 182 40.53 33.51 -23.74
C ILE A 182 40.10 32.52 -24.83
N HIS A 183 40.99 31.64 -25.28
CA HIS A 183 40.67 30.63 -26.29
C HIS A 183 39.59 29.65 -25.80
N ALA A 184 39.67 29.22 -24.53
CA ALA A 184 38.65 28.37 -23.92
C ALA A 184 37.28 29.07 -23.86
N GLN A 185 37.25 30.35 -23.50
CA GLN A 185 36.03 31.16 -23.48
C GLN A 185 35.42 31.34 -24.88
N LEU A 186 36.23 31.69 -25.88
CA LEU A 186 35.78 31.79 -27.28
C LEU A 186 35.14 30.48 -27.77
N ARG A 187 35.73 29.34 -27.41
CA ARG A 187 35.21 28.02 -27.78
C ARG A 187 33.91 27.67 -27.04
N SER A 188 33.80 28.00 -25.75
CA SER A 188 32.57 27.76 -25.00
C SER A 188 31.42 28.64 -25.47
N THR A 189 31.68 29.91 -25.79
CA THR A 189 30.66 30.83 -26.30
C THR A 189 30.14 30.35 -27.64
N ALA A 190 31.02 29.95 -28.57
CA ALA A 190 30.60 29.39 -29.86
C ALA A 190 29.77 28.09 -29.72
N ALA A 191 30.12 27.21 -28.78
CA ALA A 191 29.38 25.99 -28.52
C ALA A 191 27.99 26.25 -27.91
N THR A 192 27.86 27.28 -27.08
CA THR A 192 26.56 27.71 -26.53
C THR A 192 25.69 28.30 -27.62
N THR A 193 26.22 29.18 -28.48
CA THR A 193 25.46 29.77 -29.61
C THR A 193 24.93 28.69 -30.57
N ALA A 194 25.74 27.70 -30.93
CA ALA A 194 25.32 26.62 -31.83
C ALA A 194 24.18 25.76 -31.26
N ARG A 195 24.16 25.52 -29.94
CA ARG A 195 23.08 24.76 -29.30
C ARG A 195 21.76 25.55 -29.20
N THR A 196 21.85 26.87 -29.13
CA THR A 196 20.67 27.74 -29.13
C THR A 196 20.04 27.82 -30.53
N GLU A 197 20.83 27.69 -31.59
CA GLU A 197 20.36 27.67 -32.99
C GLU A 197 19.77 26.31 -33.42
N GLU A 198 20.22 25.19 -32.86
CA GLU A 198 19.64 23.86 -33.12
C GLU A 198 18.29 23.62 -32.41
N ALA A 199 17.95 24.46 -31.42
CA ALA A 199 16.72 24.35 -30.63
C ALA A 199 15.60 25.32 -31.06
N ALA A 200 15.83 26.11 -32.11
CA ALA A 200 14.88 27.06 -32.72
C ALA A 200 14.36 26.54 -34.07
#